data_AF-A0A1Q7LIN3-F1
#
_entry.id   AF-A0A1Q7LIN3-F1
#
_cell.length_a   1.000
_cell.length_b   1.000
_cell.length_c   1.000
_cell.angle_alpha   90.00
_cell.angle_beta   90.00
_cell.angle_gamma   90.00
#
_symmetry.space_group_name_H-M   'P 1'
#
loop_
_entity.id
_entity.type
_entity.pdbx_description
1 polymer ?
#
loop_
_entity_poly.entity_id
_entity_poly.type
_entity_poly.pdbx_seq_one_letter_code
_entity_poly.pdbx_strand_id
1 'polypeptide(L)'
;MAERAEKRVAPKRWFRPPGAAPEVAFLAACTRCGDCIDVCPVHAILKTPANGGGLAAGTPYIDPAVRACIVCEDMPCAAACETGALTVPENVNGRGIWADVRMGVLELDPQRCITFQGAECGVCARACPIGEAALALDERGQPVLKPEGCVGCGVCVTACVTLPSSLKLRLV
;
A
#
# COMPACT_ATOMS: atom_id res chain seq x y z
N MET A 1 18.20 13.16 10.57
CA MET A 1 17.98 14.58 10.17
C MET A 1 16.81 14.71 9.20
N ALA A 2 16.75 13.93 8.11
CA ALA A 2 15.64 13.94 7.13
C ALA A 2 14.25 13.67 7.75
N GLU A 3 14.14 12.67 8.63
CA GLU A 3 12.87 12.27 9.25
C GLU A 3 12.23 13.35 10.15
N ARG A 4 13.05 14.24 10.73
CA ARG A 4 12.59 15.40 11.52
C ARG A 4 12.13 16.56 10.64
N ALA A 5 12.72 16.73 9.46
CA ALA A 5 12.27 17.71 8.47
C ALA A 5 10.92 17.28 7.87
N GLU A 6 10.76 16.01 7.52
CA GLU A 6 9.52 15.44 7.01
C GLU A 6 8.33 15.62 7.95
N LYS A 7 8.51 15.32 9.25
CA LYS A 7 7.44 15.47 10.26
C LYS A 7 6.96 16.92 10.43
N ARG A 8 7.77 17.92 10.07
CA ARG A 8 7.38 19.34 10.09
C ARG A 8 6.66 19.78 8.81
N VAL A 9 6.90 19.11 7.69
CA VAL A 9 6.40 19.47 6.36
C VAL A 9 5.03 18.82 6.09
N ALA A 10 4.80 17.58 6.52
CA ALA A 10 3.51 16.88 6.35
C ALA A 10 3.11 16.12 7.63
N PRO A 11 2.33 16.75 8.54
CA PRO A 11 1.95 16.13 9.81
C PRO A 11 0.96 14.96 9.64
N LYS A 12 0.16 14.99 8.56
CA LYS A 12 -0.71 13.88 8.16
C LYS A 12 -0.08 13.17 6.97
N ARG A 13 0.44 11.97 7.21
CA ARG A 13 0.97 11.09 6.15
C ARG A 13 -0.17 10.34 5.48
N TRP A 14 -0.02 10.08 4.19
CA TRP A 14 -1.00 9.40 3.35
C TRP A 14 -0.32 8.17 2.71
N PHE A 15 -1.06 7.09 2.47
CA PHE A 15 -0.53 5.97 1.69
C PHE A 15 -0.37 6.43 0.25
N ARG A 16 0.87 6.46 -0.24
CA ARG A 16 1.14 6.85 -1.61
C ARG A 16 0.91 5.68 -2.57
N PRO A 17 0.58 5.96 -3.84
CA PRO A 17 0.58 4.94 -4.88
C PRO A 17 1.93 4.21 -4.98
N PRO A 18 1.96 3.01 -5.59
CA PRO A 18 3.21 2.27 -5.78
C PRO A 18 4.20 3.08 -6.62
N GLY A 19 5.49 2.92 -6.31
CA GLY A 19 6.56 3.64 -6.99
C GLY A 19 6.81 5.06 -6.49
N ALA A 20 6.11 5.52 -5.44
CA ALA A 20 6.30 6.87 -4.93
C ALA A 20 7.72 7.13 -4.41
N ALA A 21 8.27 8.27 -4.82
CA ALA A 21 9.49 8.81 -4.23
C ALA A 21 9.30 9.10 -2.72
N PRO A 22 10.40 9.27 -1.95
CA PRO A 22 10.31 9.72 -0.56
C PRO A 22 9.45 10.99 -0.43
N GLU A 23 8.68 11.11 0.65
CA GLU A 23 7.56 12.07 0.76
C GLU A 23 7.92 13.50 0.33
N VAL A 24 9.08 14.03 0.76
CA VAL A 24 9.51 15.38 0.35
C VAL A 24 9.76 15.49 -1.15
N ALA A 25 10.45 14.51 -1.73
CA ALA A 25 10.74 14.47 -3.16
C ALA A 25 9.45 14.25 -3.98
N PHE A 26 8.56 13.38 -3.50
CA PHE A 26 7.25 13.16 -4.09
C PHE A 26 6.42 14.44 -4.13
N LEU A 27 6.32 15.17 -3.00
CA LEU A 27 5.57 16.42 -2.93
C LEU A 27 6.15 17.52 -3.83
N ALA A 28 7.47 17.54 -4.00
CA ALA A 28 8.15 18.47 -4.89
C ALA A 28 7.96 18.14 -6.38
N ALA A 29 7.98 16.85 -6.74
CA ALA A 29 7.85 16.39 -8.13
C ALA A 29 6.40 16.27 -8.62
N CYS A 30 5.44 16.04 -7.73
CA CYS A 30 4.04 15.82 -8.12
C CYS A 30 3.37 17.14 -8.56
N THR A 31 2.98 17.19 -9.82
CA THR A 31 2.26 18.33 -10.43
C THR A 31 0.75 18.31 -10.17
N ARG A 32 0.23 17.24 -9.57
CA ARG A 32 -1.21 17.04 -9.29
C ARG A 32 -2.08 16.94 -10.56
N CYS A 33 -1.49 16.52 -11.69
CA CYS A 33 -2.19 16.34 -12.96
C CYS A 33 -3.39 15.39 -12.84
N GLY A 34 -3.20 14.24 -12.20
CA GLY A 34 -4.23 13.22 -12.03
C GLY A 34 -4.05 11.99 -12.93
N ASP A 35 -3.05 11.96 -13.81
CA ASP A 35 -2.90 10.88 -14.80
C ASP A 35 -2.83 9.49 -14.15
N CYS A 36 -2.10 9.36 -13.04
CA CYS A 36 -2.04 8.11 -12.26
C CYS A 36 -3.40 7.64 -11.72
N ILE A 37 -4.33 8.57 -11.46
CA ILE A 37 -5.70 8.28 -10.99
C ILE A 37 -6.53 7.73 -12.14
N ASP A 38 -6.44 8.37 -13.30
CA ASP A 38 -7.24 8.04 -14.48
C ASP A 38 -6.88 6.65 -15.03
N VAL A 39 -5.59 6.28 -15.00
CA VAL A 39 -5.11 4.97 -15.48
C VAL A 39 -5.24 3.85 -14.44
N CYS A 40 -5.70 4.13 -13.22
CA CYS A 40 -5.85 3.10 -12.19
C CYS A 40 -7.08 2.23 -12.47
N PRO A 41 -6.93 0.95 -12.85
CA PRO A 41 -8.05 0.13 -13.35
C PRO A 41 -9.09 -0.18 -12.26
N VAL A 42 -8.68 -0.13 -11.00
CA VAL A 42 -9.55 -0.37 -9.84
C VAL A 42 -9.91 0.93 -9.11
N HIS A 43 -9.55 2.11 -9.62
CA HIS A 43 -9.81 3.41 -8.99
C HIS A 43 -9.42 3.46 -7.49
N ALA A 44 -8.30 2.83 -7.13
CA ALA A 44 -7.80 2.81 -5.75
C ALA A 44 -7.13 4.14 -5.36
N ILE A 45 -6.71 4.94 -6.35
CA ILE A 45 -6.01 6.21 -6.13
C ILE A 45 -7.02 7.34 -6.10
N LEU A 46 -6.96 8.15 -5.05
CA LEU A 46 -7.82 9.30 -4.78
C LEU A 46 -6.99 10.57 -4.69
N LYS A 47 -7.63 11.74 -4.86
CA LYS A 47 -6.99 13.05 -4.64
C LYS A 47 -7.06 13.41 -3.17
N THR A 48 -5.91 13.73 -2.58
CA THR A 48 -5.83 14.21 -1.19
C THR A 48 -6.71 15.45 -1.05
N PRO A 49 -7.62 15.51 -0.05
CA PRO A 49 -8.53 16.64 0.11
C PRO A 49 -7.81 17.98 0.25
N ALA A 50 -8.40 19.04 -0.31
CA ALA A 50 -7.88 20.40 -0.15
C ALA A 50 -7.85 20.81 1.33
N ASN A 51 -8.93 20.53 2.05
CA ASN A 51 -9.03 20.79 3.48
C ASN A 51 -8.34 19.66 4.27
N GLY A 52 -7.36 20.02 5.09
CA GLY A 52 -6.61 19.07 5.91
C GLY A 52 -5.54 18.26 5.16
N GLY A 53 -5.36 18.47 3.85
CA GLY A 53 -4.27 17.88 3.07
C GLY A 53 -2.92 18.58 3.24
N GLY A 54 -2.90 19.85 3.67
CA GLY A 54 -1.67 20.63 3.80
C GLY A 54 -0.89 20.67 2.48
N LEU A 55 0.43 20.47 2.51
CA LEU A 55 1.26 20.40 1.30
C LEU A 55 0.93 19.23 0.38
N ALA A 56 0.31 18.17 0.93
CA ALA A 56 -0.16 17.03 0.17
C ALA A 56 -1.50 17.28 -0.54
N ALA A 57 -2.18 18.41 -0.33
CA ALA A 57 -3.45 18.71 -0.99
C ALA A 57 -3.36 18.52 -2.52
N GLY A 58 -4.34 17.81 -3.09
CA GLY A 58 -4.41 17.49 -4.52
C GLY A 58 -3.44 16.40 -5.01
N THR A 59 -2.49 15.93 -4.19
CA THR A 59 -1.61 14.82 -4.56
C THR A 59 -2.31 13.46 -4.44
N PRO A 60 -1.91 12.45 -5.21
CA PRO A 60 -2.56 11.14 -5.17
C PRO A 60 -2.25 10.39 -3.85
N TYR A 61 -3.25 9.69 -3.34
CA TYR A 61 -3.14 8.78 -2.20
C TYR A 61 -4.05 7.57 -2.39
N ILE A 62 -3.83 6.52 -1.61
CA ILE A 62 -4.68 5.33 -1.53
C ILE A 62 -5.26 5.26 -0.11
N ASP A 63 -6.51 4.82 0.02
CA ASP A 63 -7.04 4.36 1.31
C ASP A 63 -7.15 2.84 1.28
N PRO A 64 -6.16 2.12 1.84
CA PRO A 64 -6.11 0.66 1.75
C PRO A 64 -7.24 -0.06 2.51
N ALA A 65 -7.97 0.64 3.39
CA ALA A 65 -9.12 0.09 4.10
C ALA A 65 -10.41 0.22 3.30
N VAL A 66 -10.48 1.18 2.37
CA VAL A 66 -11.64 1.40 1.50
C VAL A 66 -11.46 0.70 0.16
N ARG A 67 -10.31 0.93 -0.50
CA ARG A 67 -10.03 0.37 -1.82
C ARG A 67 -8.54 0.12 -2.01
N ALA A 68 -8.16 -1.14 -1.98
CA ALA A 68 -6.78 -1.58 -2.08
C ALA A 68 -6.21 -1.45 -3.50
N CYS A 69 -4.89 -1.27 -3.58
CA CYS A 69 -4.14 -1.48 -4.81
C CYS A 69 -4.11 -2.98 -5.15
N ILE A 70 -4.37 -3.36 -6.40
CA ILE A 70 -4.37 -4.78 -6.80
C ILE A 70 -3.01 -5.28 -7.31
N VAL A 71 -1.96 -4.48 -7.23
CA VAL A 71 -0.60 -4.88 -7.64
C VAL A 71 -0.54 -5.26 -9.12
N CYS A 72 -0.94 -4.33 -10.00
CA CYS A 72 -0.92 -4.54 -11.46
C CYS A 72 0.49 -4.94 -11.94
N GLU A 73 0.59 -5.89 -12.87
CA GLU A 73 1.86 -6.40 -13.38
C GLU A 73 2.75 -5.33 -14.04
N ASP A 74 2.12 -4.32 -14.66
CA ASP A 74 2.74 -3.26 -15.46
C ASP A 74 2.77 -1.90 -14.76
N MET A 75 2.21 -1.79 -13.54
CA MET A 75 2.17 -0.57 -12.72
C MET A 75 1.78 0.71 -13.53
N PRO A 76 0.59 0.76 -14.14
CA PRO A 76 0.23 1.82 -15.09
C PRO A 76 0.21 3.20 -14.44
N CYS A 77 -0.10 3.27 -13.14
CA CYS A 77 -0.08 4.53 -12.38
C CYS A 77 1.33 5.15 -12.28
N ALA A 78 2.38 4.34 -12.18
CA ALA A 78 3.75 4.85 -12.15
C ALA A 78 4.27 5.09 -13.57
N ALA A 79 3.93 4.23 -14.52
CA ALA A 79 4.28 4.42 -15.93
C ALA A 79 3.72 5.71 -16.53
N ALA A 80 2.51 6.13 -16.10
CA ALA A 80 1.90 7.39 -16.54
C ALA A 80 2.51 8.64 -15.90
N CYS A 81 3.40 8.52 -14.91
CA CYS A 81 3.95 9.67 -14.19
C CYS A 81 5.18 10.24 -14.88
N GLU A 82 4.99 11.29 -15.68
CA GLU A 82 6.09 11.93 -16.43
C GLU A 82 7.10 12.67 -15.54
N THR A 83 6.70 13.12 -14.35
CA THR A 83 7.56 13.92 -13.47
C THR A 83 8.48 13.10 -12.58
N GLY A 84 8.33 11.77 -12.57
CA GLY A 84 9.08 10.88 -11.69
C GLY A 84 8.66 10.97 -10.21
N ALA A 85 7.49 11.56 -9.91
CA ALA A 85 6.92 11.48 -8.55
C ALA A 85 6.57 10.01 -8.19
N LEU A 86 6.09 9.25 -9.18
CA LEU A 86 5.97 7.80 -9.15
C LEU A 86 6.93 7.23 -10.19
N THR A 87 7.65 6.16 -9.87
CA THR A 87 8.55 5.48 -10.79
C THR A 87 8.29 3.98 -10.81
N VAL A 88 8.40 3.37 -11.99
CA VAL A 88 8.38 1.90 -12.10
C VAL A 88 9.76 1.40 -11.66
N PRO A 89 9.86 0.59 -10.59
CA PRO A 89 11.14 0.05 -10.17
C PRO A 89 11.70 -0.91 -11.21
N GLU A 90 13.03 -1.00 -11.26
CA GLU A 90 13.71 -1.96 -12.13
C GLU A 90 13.48 -3.40 -11.65
N ASN A 91 13.40 -4.34 -12.60
CA ASN A 91 13.37 -5.76 -12.26
C ASN A 91 14.78 -6.26 -11.93
N VAL A 92 15.21 -6.01 -10.69
CA VAL A 92 16.53 -6.42 -10.21
C VAL A 92 16.52 -7.91 -9.82
N ASN A 93 17.46 -8.67 -10.38
CA ASN A 93 17.67 -10.10 -10.11
C ASN A 93 16.44 -10.98 -10.40
N GLY A 94 15.58 -10.58 -11.35
CA GLY A 94 14.40 -11.36 -11.74
C GLY A 94 13.30 -11.43 -10.68
N ARG A 95 13.35 -10.60 -9.63
CA ARG A 95 12.40 -10.59 -8.52
C ARG A 95 11.09 -9.85 -8.83
N GLY A 96 10.99 -9.23 -10.01
CA GLY A 96 9.85 -8.44 -10.46
C GLY A 96 9.89 -6.99 -9.97
N ILE A 97 9.11 -6.12 -10.63
CA ILE A 97 9.07 -4.67 -10.36
C ILE A 97 8.48 -4.32 -8.98
N TRP A 98 7.89 -5.30 -8.29
CA TRP A 98 7.24 -5.15 -6.99
C TRP A 98 8.15 -5.50 -5.81
N ALA A 99 9.32 -6.11 -6.06
CA ALA A 99 10.20 -6.65 -5.02
C ALA A 99 10.60 -5.60 -3.97
N ASP A 100 10.85 -4.36 -4.40
CA ASP A 100 11.34 -3.28 -3.56
C ASP A 100 10.28 -2.19 -3.28
N VAL A 101 9.01 -2.41 -3.67
CA VAL A 101 7.90 -1.48 -3.40
C VAL A 101 7.38 -1.65 -1.98
N ARG A 102 7.31 -0.57 -1.21
CA ARG A 102 6.72 -0.57 0.15
C ARG A 102 5.77 0.62 0.31
N MET A 103 4.46 0.39 0.19
CA MET A 103 3.43 1.41 0.41
C MET A 103 3.06 1.56 1.89
N GLY A 104 3.23 0.51 2.68
CA GLY A 104 2.92 0.48 4.11
C GLY A 104 3.32 -0.84 4.77
N VAL A 105 3.28 -0.86 6.10
CA VAL A 105 3.59 -2.03 6.93
C VAL A 105 2.29 -2.67 7.39
N LEU A 106 2.15 -3.97 7.12
CA LEU A 106 0.99 -4.77 7.52
C LEU A 106 1.15 -5.24 8.96
N GLU A 107 0.09 -5.08 9.75
CA GLU A 107 0.00 -5.58 11.11
C GLU A 107 -1.25 -6.46 11.25
N LEU A 108 -1.12 -7.54 12.02
CA LEU A 108 -2.19 -8.47 12.38
C LEU A 108 -2.57 -8.26 13.85
N ASP A 109 -3.87 -8.23 14.12
CA ASP A 109 -4.46 -8.29 15.46
C ASP A 109 -4.97 -9.72 15.74
N PRO A 110 -4.22 -10.53 16.52
CA PRO A 110 -4.62 -11.90 16.81
C PRO A 110 -5.91 -12.01 17.62
N GLN A 111 -6.31 -10.95 18.35
CA GLN A 111 -7.54 -10.98 19.15
C GLN A 111 -8.79 -10.92 18.28
N ARG A 112 -8.70 -10.29 17.10
CA ARG A 112 -9.81 -10.20 16.14
C ARG A 112 -9.84 -11.36 15.17
N CYS A 113 -8.66 -11.90 14.85
CA CYS A 113 -8.54 -12.90 13.81
C CYS A 113 -9.18 -14.23 14.24
N ILE A 114 -10.21 -14.65 13.50
CA ILE A 114 -11.04 -15.82 13.84
C ILE A 114 -10.26 -17.15 13.83
N THR A 115 -9.10 -17.22 13.17
CA THR A 115 -8.21 -18.40 13.21
C THR A 115 -7.58 -18.61 14.59
N PHE A 116 -7.38 -17.53 15.36
CA PHE A 116 -6.93 -17.63 16.75
C PHE A 116 -8.08 -17.95 17.71
N GLN A 117 -9.31 -17.93 17.22
CA GLN A 117 -10.53 -18.31 17.95
C GLN A 117 -11.02 -19.72 17.56
N GLY A 118 -10.23 -20.47 16.77
CA GLY A 118 -10.53 -21.85 16.38
C GLY A 118 -11.38 -22.00 15.11
N ALA A 119 -11.71 -20.92 14.42
CA ALA A 119 -12.43 -20.99 13.14
C ALA A 119 -11.47 -21.09 11.95
N GLU A 120 -11.81 -21.89 10.95
CA GLU A 120 -11.02 -21.99 9.72
C GLU A 120 -11.18 -20.75 8.84
N CYS A 121 -10.08 -20.10 8.50
CA CYS A 121 -10.05 -18.96 7.60
C CYS A 121 -8.67 -18.83 6.95
N GLY A 122 -8.64 -18.33 5.72
CA GLY A 122 -7.39 -18.10 4.98
C GLY A 122 -7.55 -17.10 3.84
N VAL A 123 -8.63 -16.30 3.89
CA VAL A 123 -9.01 -15.39 2.80
C VAL A 123 -7.92 -14.34 2.54
N CYS A 124 -7.26 -13.87 3.60
CA CYS A 124 -6.19 -12.87 3.48
C CYS A 124 -4.97 -13.41 2.72
N ALA A 125 -4.55 -14.65 3.00
CA ALA A 125 -3.43 -15.30 2.31
C ALA A 125 -3.81 -15.64 0.87
N ARG A 126 -4.99 -16.21 0.62
CA ARG A 126 -5.46 -16.56 -0.73
C ARG A 126 -5.68 -15.34 -1.62
N ALA A 127 -6.13 -14.22 -1.06
CA ALA A 127 -6.34 -12.98 -1.81
C ALA A 127 -5.03 -12.20 -2.02
N CYS A 128 -3.93 -12.56 -1.34
CA CYS A 128 -2.69 -11.79 -1.43
C CYS A 128 -2.10 -11.88 -2.84
N PRO A 129 -1.96 -10.77 -3.58
CA PRO A 129 -1.42 -10.79 -4.94
C PRO A 129 0.08 -11.12 -4.98
N ILE A 130 0.80 -10.96 -3.87
CA ILE A 130 2.20 -11.36 -3.73
C ILE A 130 2.33 -12.84 -3.31
N GLY A 131 1.23 -13.46 -2.87
CA GLY A 131 1.21 -14.83 -2.38
C GLY A 131 2.03 -15.06 -1.11
N GLU A 132 2.54 -16.28 -0.96
CA GLU A 132 3.23 -16.75 0.25
C GLU A 132 4.54 -16.02 0.56
N ALA A 133 5.09 -15.26 -0.39
CA ALA A 133 6.24 -14.40 -0.14
C ALA A 133 5.90 -13.24 0.82
N ALA A 134 4.64 -12.82 0.91
CA ALA A 134 4.19 -11.74 1.78
C ALA A 134 3.28 -12.22 2.91
N LEU A 135 2.40 -13.19 2.64
CA LEU A 135 1.40 -13.65 3.58
C LEU A 135 1.09 -15.12 3.36
N ALA A 136 1.42 -15.95 4.36
CA ALA A 136 1.19 -17.39 4.34
C ALA A 136 0.27 -17.81 5.49
N LEU A 137 -0.09 -19.09 5.54
CA LEU A 137 -0.73 -19.72 6.69
C LEU A 137 0.25 -20.71 7.32
N ASP A 138 0.30 -20.77 8.66
CA ASP A 138 1.04 -21.81 9.38
C ASP A 138 0.29 -23.16 9.35
N GLU A 139 0.88 -24.19 9.97
CA GLU A 139 0.28 -25.53 10.08
C GLU A 139 -1.07 -25.54 10.82
N ARG A 140 -1.36 -24.50 11.61
CA ARG A 140 -2.61 -24.32 12.33
C ARG A 140 -3.62 -23.47 11.55
N GLY A 141 -3.31 -23.11 10.30
CA GLY A 141 -4.13 -22.24 9.48
C GLY A 141 -4.11 -20.76 9.91
N GLN A 142 -3.15 -20.36 10.75
CA GLN A 142 -3.04 -18.99 11.24
C GLN A 142 -2.19 -18.13 10.29
N PRO A 143 -2.58 -16.87 10.01
CA PRO A 143 -1.83 -16.02 9.10
C PRO A 143 -0.45 -15.65 9.65
N VAL A 144 0.58 -15.86 8.83
CA VAL A 144 1.97 -15.47 9.09
C VAL A 144 2.37 -14.38 8.11
N LEU A 145 2.66 -13.20 8.64
CA LEU A 145 3.12 -12.05 7.86
C LEU A 145 4.63 -12.19 7.56
N LYS A 146 5.02 -11.93 6.31
CA LYS A 146 6.43 -11.83 5.87
C LYS A 146 6.67 -10.41 5.37
N PRO A 147 7.10 -9.47 6.24
CA PRO A 147 7.25 -8.06 5.89
C PRO A 147 8.16 -7.81 4.68
N GLU A 148 9.11 -8.71 4.43
CA GLU A 148 10.09 -8.62 3.36
C GLU A 148 9.45 -8.77 1.98
N GLY A 149 8.37 -9.54 1.83
CA GLY A 149 7.61 -9.63 0.59
C GLY A 149 6.38 -8.71 0.56
N CYS A 150 5.94 -8.20 1.70
CA CYS A 150 4.73 -7.38 1.75
C CYS A 150 4.95 -5.99 1.12
N VAL A 151 4.19 -5.68 0.07
CA VAL A 151 4.23 -4.37 -0.59
C VAL A 151 3.29 -3.33 0.02
N GLY A 152 2.46 -3.73 1.00
CA GLY A 152 1.52 -2.83 1.68
C GLY A 152 0.29 -2.44 0.84
N CYS A 153 -0.18 -3.29 -0.07
CA CYS A 153 -1.27 -2.95 -1.01
C CYS A 153 -2.68 -2.89 -0.40
N GLY A 154 -2.92 -3.60 0.71
CA GLY A 154 -4.20 -3.59 1.43
C GLY A 154 -5.24 -4.62 0.95
N VAL A 155 -4.94 -5.46 -0.04
CA VAL A 155 -5.90 -6.47 -0.53
C VAL A 155 -6.35 -7.40 0.61
N CYS A 156 -5.41 -7.81 1.46
CA CYS A 156 -5.72 -8.64 2.62
C CYS A 156 -6.56 -7.93 3.70
N VAL A 157 -6.46 -6.59 3.80
CA VAL A 157 -7.27 -5.77 4.71
C VAL A 157 -8.71 -5.72 4.23
N THR A 158 -8.92 -5.42 2.94
CA THR A 158 -10.25 -5.37 2.32
C THR A 158 -10.91 -6.75 2.20
N ALA A 159 -10.13 -7.83 2.06
CA ALA A 159 -10.62 -9.19 2.00
C ALA A 159 -10.96 -9.81 3.38
N CYS A 160 -10.53 -9.18 4.48
CA CYS A 160 -10.74 -9.72 5.82
C CYS A 160 -12.24 -9.78 6.16
N VAL A 161 -12.70 -10.92 6.68
CA VAL A 161 -14.11 -11.15 7.02
C VAL A 161 -14.54 -10.51 8.34
N THR A 162 -13.60 -10.02 9.14
CA THR A 162 -13.91 -9.43 10.46
C THR A 162 -14.18 -7.93 10.32
N LEU A 163 -15.05 -7.41 11.20
CA LEU A 163 -15.33 -5.98 11.27
C LEU A 163 -15.13 -5.46 12.71
N PRO A 164 -14.18 -4.54 12.96
CA PRO A 164 -13.07 -4.11 12.10
C PRO A 164 -12.18 -5.26 11.57
N SER A 165 -11.50 -5.03 10.44
CA SER A 165 -10.52 -5.97 9.89
C SER A 165 -9.46 -6.33 10.94
N SER A 166 -9.09 -7.61 10.97
CA SER A 166 -8.01 -8.12 11.81
C SER A 166 -6.63 -7.72 11.30
N LEU A 167 -6.57 -7.23 10.06
CA LEU A 167 -5.37 -6.72 9.42
C LEU A 167 -5.48 -5.21 9.25
N LYS A 168 -4.40 -4.49 9.51
CA LYS A 168 -4.33 -3.04 9.32
C LYS A 168 -2.99 -2.66 8.69
N LEU A 169 -3.00 -1.60 7.90
CA LEU A 169 -1.77 -1.02 7.36
C LEU A 169 -1.38 0.20 8.18
N ARG A 170 -0.08 0.38 8.35
CA ARG A 170 0.53 1.57 8.96
C ARG A 170 1.57 2.16 8.02
N LEU A 171 1.70 3.48 8.08
CA LEU A 171 2.76 4.20 7.40
C LEU A 171 4.05 4.08 8.20
N VAL A 172 5.17 4.05 7.49
CA VAL A 172 6.53 4.01 8.04
C VAL A 172 7.04 5.43 8.33
#